data_AF-A0A7S0DYN5-F1
#
_entry.id   AF-A0A7S0DYN5-F1
#
_cell.length_a   1.000
_cell.length_b   1.000
_cell.length_c   1.000
_cell.angle_alpha   90.00
_cell.angle_beta   90.00
_cell.angle_gamma   90.00
#
_symmetry.space_group_name_H-M   'P 1'
#
loop_
_entity.id
_entity.type
_entity.pdbx_description
1 polymer ?
#
loop_
_entity_poly.entity_id
_entity_poly.type
_entity_poly.pdbx_seq_one_letter_code
_entity_poly.pdbx_strand_id
1 'polypeptide(L)'
;MATGSTYAEYTKGNSKADGNKKAVQPPPAEADFLMAAKEAAAGAGITQTPSEIVIAFNSWKMSLGRSYSSAEEEASDLRSFATNADMITQHLSATRDVVATSVPAAEEVNVEFEGVDWRGVYNAASMARNSAEAEKAKAAAGRTAANDKLRQAQATASQEEQKAYSMAQETYVKEVSTAADEATRERSRLASALTQVAETENDARVAAQKRLKETMETAKNAAASIMASAQAERKGQLFTWEQTEESAEAALKAAEADMAYALAQAKEQEAAAKASAETRAGAALAAQSEAKALLEMLKQTQEKALSDAESAAQQRRDMESQVEAANKRAQKAKLAAQAALEEL
;
A
#
# COMPACT_ATOMS: atom_id res chain seq x y z
N MET A 1 -57.26 -28.50 27.92
CA MET A 1 -56.03 -28.13 27.19
C MET A 1 -54.88 -28.95 27.75
N ALA A 2 -53.91 -29.23 26.89
CA ALA A 2 -52.52 -29.66 27.12
C ALA A 2 -51.95 -29.23 28.50
N THR A 3 -51.01 -29.89 29.16
CA THR A 3 -49.80 -30.67 28.81
C THR A 3 -49.38 -31.34 30.14
N GLY A 4 -48.96 -32.61 30.21
CA GLY A 4 -47.64 -33.08 29.81
C GLY A 4 -46.74 -33.23 31.05
N SER A 5 -46.00 -34.34 31.14
CA SER A 5 -44.64 -34.47 31.71
C SER A 5 -44.41 -35.95 32.09
N THR A 6 -44.06 -36.79 31.12
CA THR A 6 -42.67 -37.22 30.80
C THR A 6 -41.97 -37.96 31.93
N TYR A 7 -41.98 -39.29 31.80
CA TYR A 7 -40.92 -40.19 32.20
C TYR A 7 -39.54 -39.57 31.93
N ALA A 8 -38.67 -39.58 32.93
CA ALA A 8 -37.23 -39.52 32.74
C ALA A 8 -36.62 -40.73 33.45
N GLU A 9 -36.26 -41.72 32.65
CA GLU A 9 -35.38 -42.82 33.00
C GLU A 9 -34.04 -42.27 33.49
N TYR A 10 -33.57 -42.73 34.65
CA TYR A 10 -32.15 -42.75 34.99
C TYR A 10 -31.77 -44.18 35.32
N THR A 11 -31.15 -44.85 34.36
CA THR A 11 -30.47 -46.14 34.57
C THR A 11 -28.97 -45.96 34.46
N LYS A 12 -28.25 -46.79 35.24
CA LYS A 12 -26.80 -47.07 35.27
C LYS A 12 -25.92 -45.99 35.90
N GLY A 13 -25.03 -46.31 36.83
CA GLY A 13 -24.67 -47.60 37.40
C GLY A 13 -23.39 -47.47 38.21
N ASN A 14 -23.22 -48.30 39.23
CA ASN A 14 -21.90 -48.84 39.54
C ASN A 14 -22.04 -50.10 40.39
N SER A 15 -21.87 -51.24 39.72
CA SER A 15 -21.65 -52.53 40.33
C SER A 15 -20.20 -52.61 40.77
N LYS A 16 -19.94 -52.74 42.08
CA LYS A 16 -18.90 -53.63 42.62
C LYS A 16 -19.31 -54.09 44.02
N ALA A 17 -19.44 -55.41 44.13
CA ALA A 17 -19.58 -56.12 45.40
C ALA A 17 -18.26 -56.06 46.16
N ASP A 18 -18.32 -55.90 47.48
CA ASP A 18 -17.48 -56.65 48.39
C ASP A 18 -18.14 -56.73 49.77
N GLY A 19 -18.16 -57.94 50.29
CA GLY A 19 -18.95 -58.34 51.45
C GLY A 19 -18.43 -57.77 52.76
N ASN A 20 -19.35 -57.23 53.55
CA ASN A 20 -19.33 -57.44 54.99
C ASN A 20 -20.77 -57.30 55.53
N LYS A 21 -21.44 -58.43 55.77
CA LYS A 21 -22.74 -58.47 56.45
C LYS A 21 -22.53 -58.09 57.92
N LYS A 22 -22.56 -56.79 58.23
CA LYS A 22 -23.04 -56.33 59.53
C LYS A 22 -24.54 -56.11 59.37
N ALA A 23 -25.33 -56.74 60.24
CA ALA A 23 -26.73 -56.40 60.42
C ALA A 23 -26.81 -54.92 60.80
N VAL A 24 -27.14 -54.09 59.80
CA VAL A 24 -27.46 -52.69 60.02
C VAL A 24 -28.82 -52.69 60.68
N GLN A 25 -28.85 -52.53 62.00
CA GLN A 25 -30.04 -52.03 62.67
C GLN A 25 -30.44 -50.73 61.97
N PRO A 26 -31.70 -50.56 61.52
CA PRO A 26 -32.12 -49.29 60.96
C PRO A 26 -31.91 -48.19 62.03
N PRO A 27 -31.32 -47.04 61.67
CA PRO A 27 -31.21 -45.91 62.59
C PRO A 27 -32.61 -45.47 63.04
N PRO A 28 -32.76 -44.83 64.22
CA PRO A 28 -34.05 -44.57 64.85
C PRO A 28 -34.93 -43.68 63.95
N ALA A 29 -35.83 -44.34 63.23
CA ALA A 29 -36.74 -43.81 62.24
C ALA A 29 -38.05 -43.33 62.90
N GLU A 30 -37.99 -42.63 64.04
CA GLU A 30 -39.22 -42.34 64.79
C GLU A 30 -39.73 -40.91 64.66
N ALA A 31 -38.90 -39.87 64.54
CA ALA A 31 -39.41 -38.49 64.44
C ALA A 31 -39.83 -38.10 63.00
N ASP A 32 -38.97 -38.36 62.02
CA ASP A 32 -39.18 -37.91 60.64
C ASP A 32 -40.28 -38.72 59.93
N PHE A 33 -40.44 -40.00 60.26
CA PHE A 33 -41.48 -40.85 59.69
C PHE A 33 -42.86 -40.53 60.27
N LEU A 34 -42.96 -40.21 61.56
CA LEU A 34 -44.20 -39.72 62.15
C LEU A 34 -44.60 -38.36 61.58
N MET A 35 -43.63 -37.50 61.27
CA MET A 35 -43.86 -36.21 60.64
C MET A 35 -44.32 -36.36 59.19
N ALA A 36 -43.65 -37.21 58.40
CA ALA A 36 -44.04 -37.51 57.03
C ALA A 36 -45.43 -38.17 56.92
N ALA A 37 -45.75 -39.09 57.84
CA ALA A 37 -47.09 -39.70 57.93
C ALA A 37 -48.15 -38.65 58.30
N LYS A 38 -47.84 -37.72 59.22
CA LYS A 38 -48.75 -36.64 59.63
C LYS A 38 -49.02 -35.64 58.51
N GLU A 39 -48.00 -35.25 57.74
CA GLU A 39 -48.14 -34.32 56.61
C GLU A 39 -48.97 -34.92 55.48
N ALA A 40 -48.74 -36.18 55.12
CA ALA A 40 -49.50 -36.86 54.07
C ALA A 40 -50.96 -37.12 54.48
N ALA A 41 -51.20 -37.55 55.73
CA ALA A 41 -52.54 -37.79 56.26
C ALA A 41 -53.39 -36.49 56.34
N ALA A 42 -52.75 -35.36 56.66
CA ALA A 42 -53.39 -34.04 56.67
C ALA A 42 -53.78 -33.57 55.27
N GLY A 43 -52.99 -33.91 54.25
CA GLY A 43 -53.28 -33.59 52.84
C GLY A 43 -54.37 -34.46 52.20
N ALA A 44 -54.59 -35.67 52.71
CA ALA A 44 -55.53 -36.66 52.14
C ALA A 44 -56.82 -36.85 52.96
N GLY A 45 -56.99 -36.16 54.11
CA GLY A 45 -58.22 -36.22 54.92
C GLY A 45 -58.41 -37.54 55.68
N ILE A 46 -57.31 -38.19 56.08
CA ILE A 46 -57.30 -39.52 56.70
C ILE A 46 -57.48 -39.41 58.23
N THR A 47 -58.32 -40.27 58.82
CA THR A 47 -58.70 -40.22 60.24
C THR A 47 -57.81 -41.04 61.18
N GLN A 48 -56.93 -41.88 60.65
CA GLN A 48 -56.01 -42.73 61.42
C GLN A 48 -54.82 -41.92 61.96
N THR A 49 -54.32 -42.29 63.15
CA THR A 49 -53.20 -41.59 63.79
C THR A 49 -51.87 -41.86 63.05
N PRO A 50 -50.88 -40.94 63.09
CA PRO A 50 -49.58 -41.15 62.44
C PRO A 50 -48.88 -42.45 62.84
N SER A 51 -49.03 -42.88 64.10
CA SER A 51 -48.53 -44.17 64.59
C SER A 51 -49.24 -45.36 63.96
N GLU A 52 -50.56 -45.30 63.77
CA GLU A 52 -51.33 -46.37 63.12
C GLU A 52 -50.96 -46.48 61.63
N ILE A 53 -50.72 -45.36 60.97
CA ILE A 53 -50.27 -45.33 59.58
C ILE A 53 -48.91 -46.00 59.43
N VAL A 54 -47.97 -45.74 60.36
CA VAL A 54 -46.65 -46.41 60.37
C VAL A 54 -46.76 -47.91 60.65
N ILE A 55 -47.66 -48.33 61.55
CA ILE A 55 -47.94 -49.76 61.82
C ILE A 55 -48.51 -50.44 60.57
N ALA A 56 -49.49 -49.83 59.92
CA ALA A 56 -50.09 -50.32 58.67
C ALA A 56 -49.07 -50.39 57.54
N PHE A 57 -48.22 -49.38 57.43
CA PHE A 57 -47.15 -49.32 56.44
C PHE A 57 -46.12 -50.42 56.66
N ASN A 58 -45.76 -50.71 57.91
CA ASN A 58 -44.87 -51.82 58.24
C ASN A 58 -45.48 -53.18 57.88
N SER A 59 -46.76 -53.42 58.16
CA SER A 59 -47.41 -54.68 57.77
C SER A 59 -47.57 -54.80 56.24
N TRP A 60 -47.83 -53.70 55.55
CA TRP A 60 -47.84 -53.63 54.09
C TRP A 60 -46.47 -53.95 53.48
N LYS A 61 -45.39 -53.31 53.96
CA LYS A 61 -44.01 -53.60 53.55
C LYS A 61 -43.67 -55.08 53.71
N MET A 62 -44.04 -55.67 54.85
CA MET A 62 -43.82 -57.09 55.15
C MET A 62 -44.62 -57.99 54.20
N SER A 63 -45.86 -57.64 53.87
CA SER A 63 -46.69 -58.41 52.92
C SER A 63 -46.13 -58.45 51.50
N LEU A 64 -45.38 -57.40 51.10
CA LEU A 64 -44.75 -57.29 49.79
C LEU A 64 -43.27 -57.72 49.77
N GLY A 65 -42.69 -58.08 50.92
CA GLY A 65 -41.27 -58.40 51.05
C GLY A 65 -40.32 -57.25 50.67
N ARG A 66 -40.78 -56.00 50.80
CA ARG A 66 -39.99 -54.81 50.43
C ARG A 66 -39.03 -54.40 51.54
N SER A 67 -37.80 -54.06 51.17
CA SER A 67 -36.81 -53.42 52.03
C SER A 67 -36.21 -52.22 51.31
N TYR A 68 -36.14 -51.07 51.99
CA TYR A 68 -35.61 -49.85 51.42
C TYR A 68 -34.12 -49.70 51.72
N SER A 69 -33.39 -49.08 50.79
CA SER A 69 -31.94 -48.86 50.91
C SER A 69 -31.60 -47.50 51.54
N SER A 70 -32.57 -46.58 51.61
CA SER A 70 -32.42 -45.25 52.20
C SER A 70 -33.68 -44.80 52.96
N ALA A 71 -33.48 -43.97 53.98
CA ALA A 71 -34.59 -43.42 54.78
C ALA A 71 -35.47 -42.42 54.00
N GLU A 72 -34.90 -41.74 53.01
CA GLU A 72 -35.60 -40.77 52.16
C GLU A 72 -36.55 -41.46 51.18
N GLU A 73 -36.12 -42.58 50.59
CA GLU A 73 -36.97 -43.44 49.75
C GLU A 73 -38.13 -44.03 50.57
N GLU A 74 -37.84 -44.51 51.78
CA GLU A 74 -38.86 -45.06 52.68
C GLU A 74 -39.87 -43.99 53.13
N ALA A 75 -39.42 -42.76 53.40
CA ALA A 75 -40.30 -41.65 53.76
C ALA A 75 -41.18 -41.21 52.59
N SER A 76 -40.67 -41.27 51.35
CA SER A 76 -41.44 -40.97 50.13
C SER A 76 -42.55 -41.99 49.88
N ASP A 77 -42.22 -43.28 50.01
CA ASP A 77 -43.18 -44.37 49.87
C ASP A 77 -44.18 -44.37 51.04
N LEU A 78 -43.76 -44.00 52.26
CA LEU A 78 -44.66 -43.80 53.39
C LEU A 78 -45.65 -42.67 53.12
N ARG A 79 -45.21 -41.54 52.56
CA ARG A 79 -46.12 -40.45 52.16
C ARG A 79 -47.12 -40.90 51.12
N SER A 80 -46.68 -41.66 50.12
CA SER A 80 -47.55 -42.21 49.08
C SER A 80 -48.57 -43.19 49.67
N PHE A 81 -48.15 -44.11 50.53
CA PHE A 81 -49.03 -45.03 51.26
C PHE A 81 -50.02 -44.29 52.17
N ALA A 82 -49.55 -43.26 52.85
CA ALA A 82 -50.33 -42.40 53.74
C ALA A 82 -51.36 -41.51 53.02
N THR A 83 -51.51 -41.60 51.69
CA THR A 83 -52.63 -40.98 50.95
C THR A 83 -53.78 -41.95 50.65
N ASN A 84 -53.62 -43.26 50.90
CA ASN A 84 -54.62 -44.28 50.59
C ASN A 84 -55.27 -44.86 51.85
N ALA A 85 -56.43 -44.33 52.24
CA ALA A 85 -57.15 -44.69 53.45
C ALA A 85 -57.62 -46.15 53.50
N ASP A 86 -57.96 -46.74 52.34
CA ASP A 86 -58.44 -48.12 52.25
C ASP A 86 -57.31 -49.11 52.55
N MET A 87 -56.10 -48.85 52.01
CA MET A 87 -54.92 -49.66 52.27
C MET A 87 -54.48 -49.59 53.75
N ILE A 88 -54.53 -48.42 54.36
CA ILE A 88 -54.20 -48.25 55.79
C ILE A 88 -55.16 -49.11 56.65
N THR A 89 -56.45 -49.08 56.35
CA THR A 89 -57.47 -49.81 57.13
C THR A 89 -57.35 -51.33 56.96
N GLN A 90 -57.07 -51.81 55.74
CA GLN A 90 -56.83 -53.23 55.46
C GLN A 90 -55.62 -53.78 56.24
N HIS A 91 -54.54 -53.01 56.29
CA HIS A 91 -53.30 -53.45 56.92
C HIS A 91 -53.29 -53.27 58.45
N LEU A 92 -54.09 -52.35 58.99
CA LEU A 92 -54.33 -52.24 60.44
C LEU A 92 -55.17 -53.40 60.98
N SER A 93 -56.25 -53.77 60.28
CA SER A 93 -57.11 -54.90 60.69
C SER A 93 -56.33 -56.21 60.70
N ALA A 94 -55.52 -56.48 59.68
CA ALA A 94 -54.62 -57.63 59.63
C ALA A 94 -53.60 -57.66 60.80
N THR A 95 -53.18 -56.50 61.32
CA THR A 95 -52.24 -56.42 62.45
C THR A 95 -52.95 -56.65 63.79
N ARG A 96 -54.25 -56.29 63.89
CA ARG A 96 -55.06 -56.40 65.11
C ARG A 96 -55.48 -57.84 65.40
N ASP A 97 -55.73 -58.64 64.37
CA ASP A 97 -56.08 -60.06 64.51
C ASP A 97 -54.90 -60.94 64.97
N VAL A 98 -53.65 -60.47 64.81
CA VAL A 98 -52.43 -61.21 65.21
C VAL A 98 -52.06 -60.99 66.69
N VAL A 99 -52.51 -59.89 67.31
CA VAL A 99 -52.15 -59.52 68.70
C VAL A 99 -53.15 -60.06 69.74
N ALA A 100 -54.36 -60.45 69.32
CA ALA A 100 -55.40 -60.95 70.24
C ALA A 100 -55.15 -62.38 70.78
N THR A 101 -54.11 -63.09 70.32
CA THR A 101 -53.92 -64.53 70.62
C THR A 101 -52.85 -64.83 71.68
N SER A 102 -52.23 -63.84 72.34
CA SER A 102 -51.08 -64.13 73.22
C SER A 102 -50.83 -63.17 74.39
N VAL A 103 -51.63 -63.23 75.47
CA VAL A 103 -51.18 -62.86 76.84
C VAL A 103 -52.02 -63.59 77.91
N PRO A 104 -51.43 -64.37 78.84
CA PRO A 104 -51.99 -64.62 80.17
C PRO A 104 -51.32 -63.74 81.25
N ALA A 105 -52.10 -63.51 82.31
CA ALA A 105 -51.96 -62.50 83.34
C ALA A 105 -50.83 -62.73 84.37
N ALA A 106 -50.45 -61.63 85.04
CA ALA A 106 -49.40 -61.51 86.04
C ALA A 106 -49.69 -62.28 87.34
N GLU A 107 -48.68 -62.98 87.86
CA GLU A 107 -48.59 -63.41 89.26
C GLU A 107 -47.61 -62.50 90.02
N GLU A 108 -48.08 -61.95 91.13
CA GLU A 108 -47.28 -61.25 92.13
C GLU A 108 -46.35 -62.24 92.85
N VAL A 109 -45.03 -62.03 92.75
CA VAL A 109 -44.04 -62.75 93.55
C VAL A 109 -43.71 -61.89 94.78
N ASN A 110 -44.17 -62.35 95.94
CA ASN A 110 -43.73 -61.85 97.24
C ASN A 110 -42.37 -62.48 97.57
N VAL A 111 -41.30 -61.67 97.68
CA VAL A 111 -39.95 -62.14 98.04
C VAL A 111 -39.59 -61.60 99.43
N GLU A 112 -39.51 -62.51 100.40
CA GLU A 112 -38.85 -62.25 101.69
C GLU A 112 -37.34 -62.01 101.44
N PHE A 113 -36.86 -60.82 101.83
CA PHE A 113 -35.48 -60.39 101.58
C PHE A 113 -34.59 -60.69 102.79
N GLU A 114 -33.86 -61.81 102.75
CA GLU A 114 -32.72 -62.06 103.65
C GLU A 114 -31.42 -61.50 103.04
N GLY A 115 -30.71 -60.66 103.80
CA GLY A 115 -29.25 -60.51 103.67
C GLY A 115 -28.67 -59.34 102.87
N VAL A 116 -29.47 -58.46 102.25
CA VAL A 116 -28.94 -57.25 101.59
C VAL A 116 -29.09 -56.05 102.51
N ASP A 117 -27.98 -55.44 102.92
CA ASP A 117 -27.96 -54.14 103.61
C ASP A 117 -28.42 -53.04 102.64
N TRP A 118 -29.73 -52.87 102.53
CA TRP A 118 -30.37 -51.89 101.66
C TRP A 118 -29.95 -50.46 101.97
N ARG A 119 -29.54 -50.16 103.21
CA ARG A 119 -29.06 -48.82 103.60
C ARG A 119 -27.66 -48.57 103.06
N GLY A 120 -26.79 -49.58 103.09
CA GLY A 120 -25.47 -49.54 102.44
C GLY A 120 -25.58 -49.36 100.93
N VAL A 121 -26.45 -50.13 100.27
CA VAL A 121 -26.70 -50.00 98.82
C VAL A 121 -27.30 -48.64 98.46
N TYR A 122 -28.26 -48.15 99.24
CA TYR A 122 -28.87 -46.82 99.04
C TYR A 122 -27.87 -45.69 99.24
N ASN A 123 -27.06 -45.74 100.31
CA ASN A 123 -26.03 -44.73 100.57
C ASN A 123 -24.94 -44.74 99.48
N ALA A 124 -24.52 -45.92 99.00
CA ALA A 124 -23.59 -46.04 97.89
C ALA A 124 -24.17 -45.49 96.58
N ALA A 125 -25.44 -45.77 96.27
CA ALA A 125 -26.14 -45.23 95.11
C ALA A 125 -26.33 -43.70 95.19
N SER A 126 -26.64 -43.17 96.38
CA SER A 126 -26.75 -41.74 96.64
C SER A 126 -25.40 -41.01 96.47
N MET A 127 -24.32 -41.58 97.02
CA MET A 127 -22.96 -41.06 96.80
C MET A 127 -22.55 -41.11 95.33
N ALA A 128 -22.83 -42.22 94.64
CA ALA A 128 -22.56 -42.35 93.20
C ALA A 128 -23.35 -41.30 92.39
N ARG A 129 -24.62 -41.07 92.72
CA ARG A 129 -25.44 -40.03 92.08
C ARG A 129 -24.88 -38.62 92.33
N ASN A 130 -24.51 -38.29 93.55
CA ASN A 130 -23.90 -36.99 93.87
C ASN A 130 -22.56 -36.79 93.15
N SER A 131 -21.74 -37.85 93.02
CA SER A 131 -20.50 -37.79 92.25
C SER A 131 -20.74 -37.59 90.74
N ALA A 132 -21.76 -38.24 90.18
CA ALA A 132 -22.15 -38.08 88.79
C ALA A 132 -22.75 -36.70 88.51
N GLU A 133 -23.54 -36.14 89.44
CA GLU A 133 -24.05 -34.76 89.34
C GLU A 133 -22.92 -33.74 89.42
N ALA A 134 -21.91 -33.94 90.28
CA ALA A 134 -20.73 -33.10 90.36
C ALA A 134 -19.86 -33.15 89.09
N GLU A 135 -19.64 -34.34 88.52
CA GLU A 135 -18.92 -34.49 87.24
C GLU A 135 -19.71 -33.89 86.07
N LYS A 136 -21.04 -34.02 86.06
CA LYS A 136 -21.89 -33.35 85.06
C LYS A 136 -21.79 -31.82 85.16
N ALA A 137 -21.74 -31.26 86.37
CA ALA A 137 -21.55 -29.83 86.58
C ALA A 137 -20.17 -29.34 86.10
N LYS A 138 -19.09 -30.10 86.39
CA LYS A 138 -17.75 -29.80 85.86
C LYS A 138 -17.70 -29.88 84.33
N ALA A 139 -18.31 -30.90 83.73
CA ALA A 139 -18.37 -31.04 82.28
C ALA A 139 -19.17 -29.90 81.62
N ALA A 140 -20.26 -29.45 82.24
CA ALA A 140 -21.02 -28.29 81.78
C ALA A 140 -20.18 -27.00 81.85
N ALA A 141 -19.49 -26.74 82.97
CA ALA A 141 -18.58 -25.61 83.12
C ALA A 141 -17.43 -25.64 82.10
N GLY A 142 -16.85 -26.82 81.84
CA GLY A 142 -15.81 -27.02 80.83
C GLY A 142 -16.30 -26.70 79.41
N ARG A 143 -17.54 -27.09 79.06
CA ARG A 143 -18.15 -26.73 77.76
C ARG A 143 -18.38 -25.22 77.64
N THR A 144 -18.87 -24.57 78.69
CA THR A 144 -19.06 -23.11 78.69
C THR A 144 -17.73 -22.39 78.50
N ALA A 145 -16.69 -22.78 79.24
CA ALA A 145 -15.35 -22.19 79.10
C ALA A 145 -14.74 -22.42 77.71
N ALA A 146 -14.96 -23.59 77.10
CA ALA A 146 -14.52 -23.87 75.73
C ALA A 146 -15.27 -23.01 74.69
N ASN A 147 -16.59 -22.85 74.85
CA ASN A 147 -17.39 -21.97 74.00
C ASN A 147 -17.00 -20.51 74.15
N ASP A 148 -16.70 -20.05 75.36
CA ASP A 148 -16.23 -18.68 75.61
C ASP A 148 -14.86 -18.44 74.96
N LYS A 149 -13.93 -19.40 75.04
CA LYS A 149 -12.65 -19.34 74.31
C LYS A 149 -12.85 -19.31 72.81
N LEU A 150 -13.76 -20.11 72.26
CA LEU A 150 -14.09 -20.09 70.83
C LEU A 150 -14.64 -18.73 70.40
N ARG A 151 -15.55 -18.16 71.19
CA ARG A 151 -16.13 -16.84 70.92
C ARG A 151 -15.08 -15.73 70.96
N GLN A 152 -14.17 -15.77 71.92
CA GLN A 152 -13.04 -14.83 72.00
C GLN A 152 -12.10 -14.99 70.79
N ALA A 153 -11.77 -16.22 70.40
CA ALA A 153 -10.93 -16.47 69.23
C ALA A 153 -11.59 -15.96 67.94
N GLN A 154 -12.89 -16.20 67.75
CA GLN A 154 -13.65 -15.67 66.61
C GLN A 154 -13.68 -14.14 66.58
N ALA A 155 -13.90 -13.49 67.73
CA ALA A 155 -13.87 -12.03 67.82
C ALA A 155 -12.48 -11.47 67.46
N THR A 156 -11.41 -12.09 67.95
CA THR A 156 -10.03 -11.67 67.68
C THR A 156 -9.68 -11.85 66.20
N ALA A 157 -10.00 -13.01 65.63
CA ALA A 157 -9.80 -13.29 64.21
C ALA A 157 -10.56 -12.28 63.32
N SER A 158 -11.81 -11.96 63.66
CA SER A 158 -12.59 -10.98 62.90
C SER A 158 -12.01 -9.57 62.95
N GLN A 159 -11.41 -9.17 64.09
CA GLN A 159 -10.72 -7.88 64.21
C GLN A 159 -9.43 -7.85 63.41
N GLU A 160 -8.67 -8.95 63.39
CA GLU A 160 -7.46 -9.06 62.58
C GLU A 160 -7.76 -9.03 61.09
N GLU A 161 -8.82 -9.72 60.65
CA GLU A 161 -9.29 -9.70 59.26
C GLU A 161 -9.72 -8.28 58.84
N GLN A 162 -10.48 -7.58 59.67
CA GLN A 162 -10.87 -6.18 59.39
C GLN A 162 -9.66 -5.25 59.31
N LYS A 163 -8.67 -5.40 60.20
CA LYS A 163 -7.42 -4.63 60.14
C LYS A 163 -6.60 -4.93 58.88
N ALA A 164 -6.48 -6.21 58.51
CA ALA A 164 -5.78 -6.62 57.31
C ALA A 164 -6.46 -6.04 56.06
N TYR A 165 -7.79 -6.08 56.01
CA TYR A 165 -8.55 -5.50 54.91
C TYR A 165 -8.41 -3.99 54.82
N SER A 166 -8.47 -3.27 55.95
CA SER A 166 -8.27 -1.81 55.96
C SER A 166 -6.85 -1.42 55.54
N MET A 167 -5.83 -2.17 55.99
CA MET A 167 -4.45 -1.95 55.57
C MET A 167 -4.26 -2.22 54.08
N ALA A 168 -4.85 -3.31 53.56
CA ALA A 168 -4.79 -3.62 52.13
C ALA A 168 -5.48 -2.53 51.28
N GLN A 169 -6.62 -2.01 51.73
CA GLN A 169 -7.29 -0.88 51.06
C GLN A 169 -6.43 0.38 51.09
N GLU A 170 -5.82 0.72 52.22
CA GLU A 170 -4.96 1.90 52.32
C GLU A 170 -3.74 1.79 51.41
N THR A 171 -3.10 0.60 51.36
CA THR A 171 -1.98 0.33 50.45
C THR A 171 -2.42 0.45 48.99
N TYR A 172 -3.55 -0.17 48.62
CA TYR A 172 -4.08 -0.07 47.27
C TYR A 172 -4.36 1.38 46.86
N VAL A 173 -4.98 2.18 47.74
CA VAL A 173 -5.25 3.60 47.46
C VAL A 173 -3.95 4.39 47.26
N LYS A 174 -2.92 4.13 48.08
CA LYS A 174 -1.61 4.78 47.93
C LYS A 174 -0.89 4.37 46.64
N GLU A 175 -0.95 3.10 46.26
CA GLU A 175 -0.35 2.62 45.01
C GLU A 175 -1.04 3.23 43.80
N VAL A 176 -2.38 3.27 43.80
CA VAL A 176 -3.16 3.91 42.74
C VAL A 176 -2.87 5.40 42.65
N SER A 177 -2.79 6.12 43.78
CA SER A 177 -2.46 7.55 43.75
C SER A 177 -1.05 7.80 43.20
N THR A 178 -0.06 6.99 43.63
CA THR A 178 1.32 7.10 43.15
C THR A 178 1.42 6.83 41.65
N ALA A 179 0.73 5.78 41.17
CA ALA A 179 0.66 5.46 39.76
C ALA A 179 -0.03 6.57 38.95
N ALA A 180 -1.08 7.19 39.49
CA ALA A 180 -1.76 8.32 38.85
C ALA A 180 -0.86 9.58 38.76
N ASP A 181 -0.09 9.87 39.81
CA ASP A 181 0.87 10.97 39.83
C ASP A 181 2.01 10.74 38.82
N GLU A 182 2.55 9.52 38.76
CA GLU A 182 3.55 9.13 37.77
C GLU A 182 3.02 9.24 36.34
N ALA A 183 1.82 8.73 36.07
CA ALA A 183 1.18 8.85 34.76
C ALA A 183 0.96 10.32 34.37
N THR A 184 0.61 11.18 35.32
CA THR A 184 0.44 12.62 35.08
C THR A 184 1.77 13.31 34.76
N ARG A 185 2.85 12.97 35.48
CA ARG A 185 4.20 13.48 35.18
C ARG A 185 4.68 13.05 33.81
N GLU A 186 4.49 11.79 33.43
CA GLU A 186 4.87 11.29 32.11
C GLU A 186 4.05 11.93 30.99
N ARG A 187 2.74 12.16 31.19
CA ARG A 187 1.92 12.93 30.24
C ARG A 187 2.44 14.36 30.06
N SER A 188 2.81 15.03 31.14
CA SER A 188 3.39 16.39 31.07
C SER A 188 4.72 16.39 30.30
N ARG A 189 5.61 15.42 30.59
CA ARG A 189 6.89 15.26 29.90
C ARG A 189 6.71 15.02 28.40
N LEU A 190 5.80 14.12 28.02
CA LEU A 190 5.48 13.85 26.62
C LEU A 190 4.88 15.07 25.92
N ALA A 191 4.00 15.81 26.59
CA ALA A 191 3.44 17.05 26.05
C ALA A 191 4.55 18.09 25.79
N SER A 192 5.47 18.30 26.73
CA SER A 192 6.62 19.19 26.55
C SER A 192 7.53 18.73 25.40
N ALA A 193 7.80 17.43 25.29
CA ALA A 193 8.61 16.88 24.21
C ALA A 193 7.95 17.09 22.83
N LEU A 194 6.63 16.91 22.72
CA LEU A 194 5.89 17.16 21.48
C LEU A 194 5.93 18.64 21.08
N THR A 195 5.79 19.56 22.04
CA THR A 195 5.92 21.00 21.77
C THR A 195 7.33 21.33 21.26
N GLN A 196 8.37 20.78 21.89
CA GLN A 196 9.75 21.00 21.46
C GLN A 196 9.99 20.45 20.04
N VAL A 197 9.46 19.27 19.71
CA VAL A 197 9.53 18.73 18.34
C VAL A 197 8.84 19.66 17.35
N ALA A 198 7.64 20.15 17.67
CA ALA A 198 6.91 21.10 16.81
C ALA A 198 7.69 22.41 16.58
N GLU A 199 8.33 22.95 17.62
CA GLU A 199 9.22 24.11 17.50
C GLU A 199 10.41 23.82 16.58
N THR A 200 11.09 22.68 16.77
CA THR A 200 12.24 22.30 15.92
C THR A 200 11.85 22.06 14.47
N GLU A 201 10.68 21.46 14.21
CA GLU A 201 10.14 21.30 12.85
C GLU A 201 9.83 22.66 12.22
N ASN A 202 9.24 23.58 12.98
CA ASN A 202 8.94 24.92 12.50
C ASN A 202 10.23 25.69 12.16
N ASP A 203 11.24 25.64 13.03
CA ASP A 203 12.56 26.24 12.78
C ASP A 203 13.24 25.64 11.55
N ALA A 204 13.17 24.31 11.39
CA ALA A 204 13.71 23.63 10.21
C ALA A 204 12.98 24.07 8.92
N ARG A 205 11.65 24.25 8.96
CA ARG A 205 10.86 24.74 7.82
C ARG A 205 11.23 26.18 7.46
N VAL A 206 11.37 27.06 8.46
CA VAL A 206 11.78 28.45 8.25
C VAL A 206 13.20 28.51 7.66
N ALA A 207 14.14 27.72 8.19
CA ALA A 207 15.51 27.62 7.67
C ALA A 207 15.54 27.10 6.22
N ALA A 208 14.74 26.08 5.90
CA ALA A 208 14.62 25.56 4.54
C ALA A 208 14.03 26.60 3.57
N GLN A 209 12.99 27.33 3.98
CA GLN A 209 12.42 28.42 3.16
C GLN A 209 13.42 29.56 2.93
N LYS A 210 14.22 29.90 3.95
CA LYS A 210 15.26 30.92 3.82
C LYS A 210 16.32 30.49 2.80
N ARG A 211 16.82 29.25 2.88
CA ARG A 211 17.78 28.70 1.90
C ARG A 211 17.19 28.69 0.49
N LEU A 212 15.92 28.29 0.34
CA LEU A 212 15.25 28.32 -0.96
C LEU A 212 15.22 29.75 -1.53
N LYS A 213 14.83 30.75 -0.75
CA LYS A 213 14.85 32.16 -1.18
C LYS A 213 16.24 32.64 -1.57
N GLU A 214 17.26 32.33 -0.76
CA GLU A 214 18.65 32.68 -1.06
C GLU A 214 19.15 32.04 -2.35
N THR A 215 18.83 30.76 -2.58
CA THR A 215 19.19 30.06 -3.82
C THR A 215 18.47 30.63 -5.04
N MET A 216 17.18 30.99 -4.92
CA MET A 216 16.42 31.66 -5.98
C MET A 216 16.99 33.03 -6.32
N GLU A 217 17.34 33.84 -5.32
CA GLU A 217 17.96 35.16 -5.55
C GLU A 217 19.34 35.01 -6.19
N THR A 218 20.15 34.04 -5.75
CA THR A 218 21.45 33.75 -6.37
C THR A 218 21.29 33.32 -7.83
N ALA A 219 20.35 32.42 -8.12
CA ALA A 219 20.05 31.98 -9.48
C ALA A 219 19.53 33.12 -10.36
N LYS A 220 18.67 33.98 -9.83
CA LYS A 220 18.15 35.16 -10.52
C LYS A 220 19.26 36.15 -10.86
N ASN A 221 20.16 36.42 -9.93
CA ASN A 221 21.31 37.29 -10.14
C ASN A 221 22.28 36.70 -11.18
N ALA A 222 22.54 35.39 -11.12
CA ALA A 222 23.34 34.70 -12.13
C ALA A 222 22.70 34.77 -13.53
N ALA A 223 21.39 34.52 -13.63
CA ALA A 223 20.66 34.64 -14.90
C ALA A 223 20.68 36.06 -15.46
N ALA A 224 20.51 37.08 -14.62
CA ALA A 224 20.63 38.48 -15.02
C ALA A 224 22.03 38.83 -15.54
N SER A 225 23.08 38.31 -14.88
CA SER A 225 24.46 38.49 -15.33
C SER A 225 24.73 37.83 -16.68
N ILE A 226 24.24 36.61 -16.91
CA ILE A 226 24.36 35.90 -18.18
C ILE A 226 23.62 36.66 -19.30
N MET A 227 22.41 37.17 -19.02
CA MET A 227 21.67 37.96 -20.00
C MET A 227 22.40 39.26 -20.34
N ALA A 228 22.98 39.95 -19.35
CA ALA A 228 23.76 41.15 -19.58
C ALA A 228 25.01 40.88 -20.43
N SER A 229 25.73 39.78 -20.17
CA SER A 229 26.90 39.41 -20.98
C SER A 229 26.50 39.03 -22.42
N ALA A 230 25.43 38.27 -22.60
CA ALA A 230 24.92 37.91 -23.92
C ALA A 230 24.46 39.16 -24.72
N GLN A 231 23.85 40.15 -24.05
CA GLN A 231 23.49 41.42 -24.68
C GLN A 231 24.73 42.23 -25.10
N ALA A 232 25.76 42.27 -24.26
CA ALA A 232 27.01 42.95 -24.57
C ALA A 232 27.74 42.27 -25.75
N GLU A 233 27.78 40.94 -25.76
CA GLU A 233 28.38 40.17 -26.86
C GLU A 233 27.61 40.38 -28.17
N ARG A 234 26.27 40.30 -28.14
CA ARG A 234 25.43 40.61 -29.31
C ARG A 234 25.72 42.00 -29.86
N LYS A 235 25.85 43.01 -28.98
CA LYS A 235 26.16 44.38 -29.41
C LYS A 235 27.55 44.47 -30.04
N GLY A 236 28.54 43.77 -29.48
CA GLY A 236 29.88 43.67 -30.06
C GLY A 236 29.87 43.01 -31.45
N GLN A 237 29.15 41.89 -31.60
CA GLN A 237 29.03 41.18 -32.87
C GLN A 237 28.32 42.03 -33.93
N LEU A 238 27.23 42.71 -33.58
CA LEU A 238 26.54 43.62 -34.50
C LEU A 238 27.47 44.72 -35.01
N PHE A 239 28.25 45.34 -34.12
CA PHE A 239 29.24 46.34 -34.53
C PHE A 239 30.29 45.77 -35.52
N THR A 240 30.78 44.55 -35.27
CA THR A 240 31.72 43.91 -36.20
C THR A 240 31.09 43.59 -37.56
N TRP A 241 29.82 43.20 -37.60
CA TRP A 241 29.11 42.96 -38.84
C TRP A 241 28.83 44.25 -39.60
N GLU A 242 28.39 45.31 -38.91
CA GLU A 242 28.22 46.63 -39.51
C GLU A 242 29.53 47.12 -40.14
N GLN A 243 30.66 46.98 -39.42
CA GLN A 243 31.98 47.34 -39.96
C GLN A 243 32.37 46.48 -41.17
N THR A 244 32.05 45.18 -41.12
CA THR A 244 32.33 44.26 -42.24
C THR A 244 31.48 44.60 -43.46
N GLU A 245 30.20 44.91 -43.26
CA GLU A 245 29.26 45.35 -44.29
C GLU A 245 29.73 46.66 -44.93
N GLU A 246 30.07 47.66 -44.14
CA GLU A 246 30.64 48.93 -44.64
C GLU A 246 31.92 48.70 -45.46
N SER A 247 32.81 47.83 -44.99
CA SER A 247 34.04 47.50 -45.73
C SER A 247 33.76 46.75 -47.04
N ALA A 248 32.75 45.88 -47.06
CA ALA A 248 32.35 45.14 -48.25
C ALA A 248 31.67 46.07 -49.27
N GLU A 249 30.82 46.98 -48.84
CA GLU A 249 30.22 48.00 -49.70
C GLU A 249 31.28 48.91 -50.32
N ALA A 250 32.27 49.34 -49.52
CA ALA A 250 33.39 50.14 -50.03
C ALA A 250 34.21 49.37 -51.08
N ALA A 251 34.45 48.08 -50.85
CA ALA A 251 35.16 47.21 -51.80
C ALA A 251 34.36 46.98 -53.10
N LEU A 252 33.04 46.79 -53.00
CA LEU A 252 32.16 46.68 -54.16
C LEU A 252 32.17 47.96 -54.99
N LYS A 253 32.06 49.13 -54.34
CA LYS A 253 32.11 50.42 -55.02
C LYS A 253 33.46 50.66 -55.71
N ALA A 254 34.56 50.23 -55.10
CA ALA A 254 35.88 50.28 -55.73
C ALA A 254 35.97 49.35 -56.95
N ALA A 255 35.48 48.11 -56.83
CA ALA A 255 35.45 47.16 -57.95
C ALA A 255 34.56 47.65 -59.11
N GLU A 256 33.40 48.24 -58.82
CA GLU A 256 32.52 48.84 -59.83
C GLU A 256 33.20 50.01 -60.54
N ALA A 257 33.95 50.85 -59.81
CA ALA A 257 34.74 51.93 -60.39
C ALA A 257 35.86 51.40 -61.30
N ASP A 258 36.58 50.36 -60.88
CA ASP A 258 37.62 49.70 -61.66
C ASP A 258 37.04 49.05 -62.93
N MET A 259 35.88 48.38 -62.83
CA MET A 259 35.18 47.82 -63.99
C MET A 259 34.73 48.92 -64.96
N ALA A 260 34.18 50.02 -64.45
CA ALA A 260 33.78 51.16 -65.28
C ALA A 260 34.99 51.78 -66.01
N TYR A 261 36.13 51.91 -65.31
CA TYR A 261 37.38 52.38 -65.89
C TYR A 261 37.92 51.42 -66.96
N ALA A 262 37.94 50.12 -66.69
CA ALA A 262 38.36 49.10 -67.65
C ALA A 262 37.47 49.08 -68.90
N LEU A 263 36.16 49.22 -68.75
CA LEU A 263 35.22 49.34 -69.86
C LEU A 263 35.45 50.63 -70.67
N ALA A 264 35.76 51.74 -70.01
CA ALA A 264 36.10 52.99 -70.71
C ALA A 264 37.39 52.84 -71.53
N GLN A 265 38.44 52.25 -70.95
CA GLN A 265 39.69 51.95 -71.67
C GLN A 265 39.46 50.99 -72.83
N ALA A 266 38.66 49.94 -72.64
CA ALA A 266 38.35 48.98 -73.70
C ALA A 266 37.63 49.66 -74.88
N LYS A 267 36.67 50.55 -74.60
CA LYS A 267 35.99 51.35 -75.64
C LYS A 267 36.94 52.30 -76.36
N GLU A 268 37.87 52.93 -75.64
CA GLU A 268 38.90 53.79 -76.22
C GLU A 268 39.84 53.00 -77.14
N GLN A 269 40.28 51.81 -76.70
CA GLN A 269 41.09 50.91 -77.51
C GLN A 269 40.34 50.37 -78.73
N GLU A 270 39.05 50.04 -78.60
CA GLU A 270 38.21 49.64 -79.72
C GLU A 270 38.06 50.78 -80.74
N ALA A 271 37.81 52.01 -80.27
CA ALA A 271 37.74 53.19 -81.12
C ALA A 271 39.07 53.46 -81.84
N ALA A 272 40.20 53.35 -81.12
CA ALA A 272 41.53 53.49 -81.70
C ALA A 272 41.83 52.37 -82.73
N ALA A 273 41.47 51.12 -82.42
CA ALA A 273 41.62 50.00 -83.33
C ALA A 273 40.78 50.20 -84.61
N LYS A 274 39.53 50.63 -84.46
CA LYS A 274 38.64 50.95 -85.58
C LYS A 274 39.19 52.08 -86.45
N ALA A 275 39.65 53.18 -85.85
CA ALA A 275 40.29 54.27 -86.57
C ALA A 275 41.56 53.82 -87.32
N SER A 276 42.38 52.95 -86.70
CA SER A 276 43.56 52.37 -87.35
C SER A 276 43.19 51.45 -88.52
N ALA A 277 42.07 50.72 -88.42
CA ALA A 277 41.57 49.84 -89.46
C ALA A 277 41.00 50.64 -90.63
N GLU A 278 40.24 51.70 -90.35
CA GLU A 278 39.74 52.66 -91.36
C GLU A 278 40.90 53.35 -92.09
N THR A 279 41.94 53.76 -91.37
CA THR A 279 43.15 54.36 -91.97
C THR A 279 43.86 53.36 -92.89
N ARG A 280 44.05 52.11 -92.45
CA ARG A 280 44.65 51.05 -93.27
C ARG A 280 43.80 50.70 -94.49
N ALA A 281 42.47 50.64 -94.34
CA ALA A 281 41.55 50.41 -95.45
C ALA A 281 41.60 51.55 -96.47
N GLY A 282 41.63 52.81 -96.01
CA GLY A 282 41.82 53.98 -96.86
C GLY A 282 43.15 53.97 -97.61
N ALA A 283 44.24 53.64 -96.93
CA ALA A 283 45.56 53.48 -97.56
C ALA A 283 45.58 52.33 -98.59
N ALA A 284 44.93 51.20 -98.31
CA ALA A 284 44.83 50.09 -99.24
C ALA A 284 43.99 50.45 -100.48
N LEU A 285 42.89 51.18 -100.31
CA LEU A 285 42.08 51.72 -101.42
C LEU A 285 42.87 52.70 -102.28
N ALA A 286 43.65 53.59 -101.66
CA ALA A 286 44.53 54.51 -102.36
C ALA A 286 45.63 53.76 -103.14
N ALA A 287 46.29 52.77 -102.52
CA ALA A 287 47.27 51.93 -103.20
C ALA A 287 46.64 51.14 -104.35
N GLN A 288 45.39 50.67 -104.21
CA GLN A 288 44.67 49.97 -105.28
C GLN A 288 44.32 50.92 -106.44
N SER A 289 43.91 52.16 -106.16
CA SER A 289 43.61 53.14 -107.20
C SER A 289 44.87 53.59 -107.93
N GLU A 290 45.99 53.78 -107.22
CA GLU A 290 47.31 54.03 -107.80
C GLU A 290 47.78 52.86 -108.66
N ALA A 291 47.64 51.62 -108.18
CA ALA A 291 47.98 50.43 -108.96
C ALA A 291 47.13 50.31 -110.24
N LYS A 292 45.82 50.62 -110.17
CA LYS A 292 44.95 50.68 -111.35
C LYS A 292 45.39 51.78 -112.32
N ALA A 293 45.75 52.97 -111.82
CA ALA A 293 46.24 54.06 -112.65
C ALA A 293 47.57 53.70 -113.35
N LEU A 294 48.48 53.01 -112.66
CA LEU A 294 49.72 52.49 -113.24
C LEU A 294 49.46 51.42 -114.30
N LEU A 295 48.51 50.51 -114.07
CA LEU A 295 48.11 49.51 -115.07
C LEU A 295 47.51 50.16 -116.32
N GLU A 296 46.69 51.20 -116.15
CA GLU A 296 46.12 51.94 -117.28
C GLU A 296 47.20 52.71 -118.06
N MET A 297 48.15 53.34 -117.36
CA MET A 297 49.33 53.96 -117.97
C MET A 297 50.18 52.93 -118.74
N LEU A 298 50.40 51.73 -118.17
CA LEU A 298 51.10 50.64 -118.84
C LEU A 298 50.35 50.20 -120.11
N LYS A 299 49.03 50.08 -120.05
CA LYS A 299 48.19 49.73 -121.19
C LYS A 299 48.27 50.80 -122.28
N GLN A 300 48.14 52.08 -121.94
CA GLN A 300 48.30 53.19 -122.89
C GLN A 300 49.71 53.22 -123.50
N THR A 301 50.74 52.90 -122.71
CA THR A 301 52.13 52.82 -123.20
C THR A 301 52.29 51.64 -124.15
N GLN A 302 51.66 50.49 -123.86
CA GLN A 302 51.66 49.32 -124.72
C GLN A 302 50.90 49.57 -126.03
N GLU A 303 49.72 50.19 -125.97
CA GLU A 303 48.94 50.60 -127.14
C GLU A 303 49.72 51.60 -128.00
N LYS A 304 50.40 52.57 -127.39
CA LYS A 304 51.29 53.49 -128.10
C LYS A 304 52.47 52.77 -128.74
N ALA A 305 53.12 51.85 -128.03
CA ALA A 305 54.22 51.06 -128.58
C ALA A 305 53.77 50.17 -129.75
N LEU A 306 52.56 49.60 -129.68
CA LEU A 306 51.95 48.86 -130.78
C LEU A 306 51.65 49.77 -131.98
N SER A 307 51.05 50.94 -131.76
CA SER A 307 50.80 51.94 -132.81
C SER A 307 52.11 52.42 -133.45
N ASP A 308 53.15 52.66 -132.65
CA ASP A 308 54.46 53.07 -133.15
C ASP A 308 55.11 51.93 -133.97
N ALA A 309 54.97 50.67 -133.53
CA ALA A 309 55.43 49.50 -134.27
C ALA A 309 54.65 49.30 -135.59
N GLU A 310 53.34 49.51 -135.60
CA GLU A 310 52.52 49.50 -136.82
C GLU A 310 52.91 50.64 -137.77
N SER A 311 53.18 51.84 -137.25
CA SER A 311 53.67 52.96 -138.06
C SER A 311 55.03 52.65 -138.69
N ALA A 312 55.94 52.02 -137.93
CA ALA A 312 57.24 51.61 -138.43
C ALA A 312 57.14 50.47 -139.45
N ALA A 313 56.20 49.53 -139.26
CA ALA A 313 55.92 48.48 -140.24
C ALA A 313 55.32 49.05 -141.54
N GLN A 314 54.45 50.07 -141.43
CA GLN A 314 53.89 50.77 -142.58
C GLN A 314 54.97 51.56 -143.34
N GLN A 315 55.85 52.27 -142.62
CA GLN A 315 57.01 52.92 -143.22
C GLN A 315 57.94 51.93 -143.94
N ARG A 316 58.12 50.71 -143.39
CA ARG A 316 58.88 49.65 -144.08
C ARG A 316 58.20 49.21 -145.38
N ARG A 317 56.89 49.02 -145.39
CA ARG A 317 56.14 48.68 -146.62
C ARG A 317 56.22 49.79 -147.67
N ASP A 318 56.10 51.04 -147.25
CA ASP A 318 56.22 52.19 -148.14
C ASP A 318 57.63 52.27 -148.74
N MET A 319 58.67 52.04 -147.94
CA MET A 319 60.06 51.96 -148.39
C MET A 319 60.29 50.78 -149.36
N GLU A 320 59.74 49.60 -149.08
CA GLU A 320 59.78 48.45 -149.99
C GLU A 320 59.11 48.77 -151.34
N SER A 321 57.96 49.45 -151.33
CA SER A 321 57.29 49.89 -152.55
C SER A 321 58.12 50.89 -153.36
N GLN A 322 58.84 51.80 -152.67
CA GLN A 322 59.73 52.77 -153.32
C GLN A 322 60.95 52.08 -153.94
N VAL A 323 61.52 51.08 -153.25
CA VAL A 323 62.63 50.27 -153.79
C VAL A 323 62.16 49.46 -155.01
N GLU A 324 60.96 48.89 -154.97
CA GLU A 324 60.41 48.14 -156.10
C GLU A 324 60.13 49.04 -157.32
N ALA A 325 59.63 50.26 -157.09
CA ALA A 325 59.47 51.28 -158.13
C ALA A 325 60.82 51.75 -158.70
N ALA A 326 61.85 51.89 -157.86
CA ALA A 326 63.21 52.21 -158.29
C ALA A 326 63.82 51.08 -159.13
N ASN A 327 63.62 49.81 -158.75
CA ASN A 327 64.06 48.65 -159.52
C ASN A 327 63.35 48.53 -160.88
N LYS A 328 62.04 48.82 -160.95
CA LYS A 328 61.33 48.91 -162.23
C LYS A 328 61.89 50.02 -163.13
N ARG A 329 62.23 51.19 -162.57
CA ARG A 329 62.90 52.27 -163.32
C ARG A 329 64.30 51.87 -163.80
N ALA A 330 65.07 51.18 -162.96
CA ALA A 330 66.39 50.67 -163.33
C ALA A 330 66.32 49.61 -164.44
N GLN A 331 65.35 48.69 -164.39
CA GLN A 331 65.11 47.74 -165.48
C GLN A 331 64.68 48.43 -166.78
N LYS A 332 63.83 49.46 -166.69
CA LYS A 332 63.41 50.25 -167.86
C LYS A 332 64.58 51.02 -168.48
N ALA A 333 65.49 51.56 -167.66
CA ALA A 333 66.73 52.18 -168.11
C ALA A 333 67.71 51.16 -168.72
N LYS A 334 67.78 49.94 -168.17
CA LYS A 334 68.61 48.87 -168.72
C LYS A 334 68.11 48.39 -170.09
N LEU A 335 66.80 48.26 -170.28
CA LEU A 335 66.19 47.93 -171.57
C LEU A 335 66.34 49.06 -172.61
N ALA A 336 66.27 50.32 -172.18
CA ALA A 336 66.53 51.47 -173.06
C ALA A 336 68.02 51.57 -173.47
N ALA A 337 68.94 51.22 -172.57
CA ALA A 337 70.38 51.14 -172.90
C ALA A 337 70.71 49.96 -173.81
N GLN A 338 69.95 48.86 -173.74
CA GLN A 338 70.13 47.69 -174.60
C GLN A 338 69.57 47.92 -176.02
N ALA A 339 68.49 48.70 -176.16
CA ALA A 339 67.95 49.12 -177.46
C ALA A 339 68.84 50.13 -178.20
N ALA A 340 69.65 50.93 -177.48
CA ALA A 340 70.58 51.89 -178.08
C ALA A 340 71.90 51.25 -178.57
N LEU A 341 72.13 49.95 -178.32
CA LEU A 341 73.34 49.22 -178.70
C LEU A 341 73.15 48.33 -179.96
N GLU A 342 71.92 48.16 -180.45
CA GLU A 342 71.59 47.39 -181.68
C GLU A 342 71.40 48.28 -182.93
N GLU A 343 71.72 49.59 -182.84
CA GLU A 343 71.74 50.55 -183.97
C GLU A 343 73.17 50.99 -184.35
N LEU A 344 74.13 50.05 -184.24
CA LEU A 344 75.52 50.12 -184.76
C LEU A 344 75.76 48.90 -185.66
#